data_AF-A0A254QD19-F1
#
_entry.id   AF-A0A254QD19-F1
#
_cell.length_a   1.000
_cell.length_b   1.000
_cell.length_c   1.000
_cell.angle_alpha   90.00
_cell.angle_beta   90.00
_cell.angle_gamma   90.00
#
_symmetry.space_group_name_H-M   'P 1'
#
loop_
_entity.id
_entity.type
_entity.pdbx_description
1 polymer ?
#
loop_
_entity_poly.entity_id
_entity_poly.type
_entity_poly.pdbx_seq_one_letter_code
_entity_poly.pdbx_strand_id
1 'polypeptide(L)'
;IGEDHGRGDVTKNPKDNDFWRIPSLRGIGRTAPYMHNGTLESLADVVEFYDRGGDEGALPKLKLTKQEKAALVEFLESGITGQ
;
A
#
# COMPACT_ATOMS: atom_id res chain seq x y z
N ILE A 1 -17.02 -12.49 9.84
CA ILE A 1 -15.85 -12.40 8.94
C ILE A 1 -14.67 -13.00 9.70
N GLY A 2 -14.06 -14.06 9.18
CA GLY A 2 -12.88 -14.67 9.83
C GLY A 2 -11.66 -13.77 9.67
N GLU A 3 -10.64 -13.97 10.50
CA GLU A 3 -9.31 -13.38 10.27
C GLU A 3 -8.78 -13.85 8.91
N ASP A 4 -8.33 -12.91 8.09
CA ASP A 4 -7.65 -13.18 6.82
C ASP A 4 -6.14 -13.15 7.08
N HIS A 5 -5.49 -14.30 7.01
CA HIS A 5 -4.06 -14.42 7.28
C HIS A 5 -3.20 -14.23 6.02
N GLY A 6 -3.80 -13.84 4.90
CA GLY A 6 -3.12 -13.66 3.62
C GLY A 6 -2.45 -14.96 3.15
N ARG A 7 -1.12 -14.92 2.97
CA ARG A 7 -0.35 -16.08 2.47
C ARG A 7 -0.43 -17.29 3.40
N GLY A 8 -0.57 -17.09 4.71
CA GLY A 8 -0.68 -18.15 5.72
C GLY A 8 -1.87 -19.08 5.48
N ASP A 9 -2.98 -18.56 4.95
CA ASP A 9 -4.17 -19.37 4.63
C ASP A 9 -3.93 -20.34 3.48
N VAL A 10 -2.96 -20.05 2.61
CA VAL A 10 -2.55 -20.93 1.50
C VAL A 10 -1.46 -21.91 1.95
N THR A 11 -0.43 -21.44 2.65
CA THR A 11 0.74 -22.28 2.98
C THR A 11 0.56 -23.11 4.24
N LYS A 12 -0.41 -22.74 5.09
CA LYS A 12 -0.64 -23.32 6.43
C LYS A 12 0.57 -23.19 7.37
N ASN A 13 1.49 -22.29 7.08
CA ASN A 13 2.64 -21.99 7.91
C ASN A 13 2.42 -20.63 8.60
N PRO A 14 2.33 -20.58 9.95
CA PRO A 14 2.10 -19.33 10.68
C PRO A 14 3.14 -18.24 10.43
N LYS A 15 4.35 -18.60 9.96
CA LYS A 15 5.38 -17.62 9.59
C LYS A 15 5.04 -16.82 8.34
N ASP A 16 4.07 -17.27 7.56
CA ASP A 16 3.59 -16.59 6.36
C ASP A 16 2.30 -15.79 6.62
N ASN A 17 1.85 -15.69 7.88
CA ASN A 17 0.72 -14.84 8.25
C ASN A 17 1.06 -13.36 8.00
N ASP A 18 0.07 -12.59 7.56
CA ASP A 18 0.18 -11.15 7.25
C ASP A 18 1.09 -10.82 6.05
N PHE A 19 1.54 -11.85 5.31
CA PHE A 19 2.20 -11.65 4.03
C PHE A 19 1.17 -11.57 2.90
N TRP A 20 1.30 -10.51 2.10
CA TRP A 20 0.45 -10.26 0.95
C TRP A 20 1.24 -10.31 -0.35
N ARG A 21 0.59 -10.78 -1.42
CA ARG A 21 1.17 -10.65 -2.76
C ARG A 21 1.25 -9.17 -3.12
N ILE A 22 2.45 -8.71 -3.51
CA ILE A 22 2.65 -7.34 -3.98
C ILE A 22 1.84 -7.14 -5.28
N PRO A 23 0.83 -6.25 -5.30
CA PRO A 23 0.04 -5.99 -6.51
C PRO A 23 0.86 -5.18 -7.52
N SER A 24 0.44 -5.24 -8.79
CA SER A 24 0.98 -4.31 -9.80
C SER A 24 0.49 -2.89 -9.52
N LEU A 25 1.34 -1.89 -9.78
CA LEU A 25 0.96 -0.48 -9.69
C LEU A 25 0.47 0.10 -11.03
N ARG A 26 0.44 -0.68 -12.11
CA ARG A 26 -0.12 -0.20 -13.39
C ARG A 26 -1.62 0.05 -13.21
N GLY A 27 -2.09 1.22 -13.60
CA GLY A 27 -3.51 1.59 -13.48
C GLY A 27 -3.95 2.01 -12.08
N ILE A 28 -3.02 2.12 -11.12
CA ILE A 28 -3.34 2.24 -9.69
C ILE A 28 -4.19 3.48 -9.35
N GLY A 29 -4.06 4.57 -10.13
CA GLY A 29 -4.86 5.78 -9.95
C GLY A 29 -6.38 5.60 -10.12
N ARG A 30 -6.86 4.45 -10.62
CA ARG A 30 -8.29 4.16 -10.87
C ARG A 30 -8.83 2.99 -10.05
N THR A 31 -8.13 2.59 -8.98
CA THR A 31 -8.41 1.34 -8.25
C THR A 31 -8.66 1.51 -6.77
N ALA A 32 -8.93 2.75 -6.32
CA ALA A 32 -9.35 3.00 -4.96
C ALA A 32 -10.60 2.16 -4.59
N PRO A 33 -10.76 1.74 -3.32
CA PRO A 33 -9.83 1.96 -2.21
C PRO A 33 -8.62 1.01 -2.22
N TYR A 34 -7.58 1.36 -1.47
CA TYR A 34 -6.26 0.72 -1.47
C TYR A 34 -6.03 -0.21 -0.26
N MET A 35 -4.90 -0.92 -0.28
CA MET A 35 -4.54 -2.02 0.62
C MET A 35 -5.38 -3.28 0.41
N HIS A 36 -5.04 -4.38 1.09
CA HIS A 36 -5.74 -5.67 0.92
C HIS A 36 -7.18 -5.63 1.46
N ASN A 37 -7.48 -4.70 2.35
CA ASN A 37 -8.76 -4.55 3.05
C ASN A 37 -9.52 -3.27 2.67
N GLY A 38 -9.02 -2.48 1.71
CA GLY A 38 -9.70 -1.25 1.26
C GLY A 38 -9.72 -0.14 2.31
N THR A 39 -8.78 -0.09 3.25
CA THR A 39 -8.81 0.88 4.37
C THR A 39 -8.34 2.28 4.02
N LEU A 40 -7.63 2.46 2.90
CA LEU A 40 -7.10 3.75 2.48
C LEU A 40 -7.82 4.24 1.23
N GLU A 41 -8.39 5.45 1.28
CA GLU A 41 -9.26 5.97 0.21
C GLU A 41 -8.47 6.60 -0.94
N SER A 42 -7.26 7.10 -0.68
CA SER A 42 -6.45 7.81 -1.68
C SER A 42 -5.00 7.31 -1.74
N LEU A 43 -4.33 7.54 -2.89
CA LEU A 43 -2.89 7.30 -3.03
C LEU A 43 -2.07 8.21 -2.10
N ALA A 44 -2.58 9.40 -1.78
CA ALA A 44 -1.97 10.27 -0.78
C ALA A 44 -1.96 9.60 0.61
N ASP A 45 -3.06 8.95 1.01
CA ASP A 45 -3.12 8.21 2.28
C ASP A 45 -2.14 7.03 2.30
N VAL A 46 -1.98 6.35 1.16
CA VAL A 46 -0.98 5.27 1.00
C VAL A 46 0.43 5.80 1.14
N VAL A 47 0.76 6.93 0.50
CA VAL A 47 2.09 7.54 0.60
C VAL A 47 2.36 8.00 2.05
N GLU A 48 1.38 8.60 2.71
CA GLU A 48 1.50 8.99 4.12
C GLU A 48 1.61 7.79 5.07
N PHE A 49 0.96 6.66 4.75
CA PHE A 49 1.11 5.40 5.48
C PHE A 49 2.55 4.91 5.45
N TYR A 50 3.16 4.85 4.28
CA TYR A 50 4.55 4.40 4.17
C TYR A 50 5.54 5.42 4.74
N ASP A 51 5.31 6.73 4.56
CA ASP A 51 6.20 7.77 5.07
C ASP A 51 6.32 7.74 6.61
N ARG A 52 5.21 7.48 7.31
CA ARG A 52 5.20 7.39 8.78
C ARG A 52 5.72 6.06 9.35
N GLY A 53 6.03 5.09 8.49
CA GLY A 53 6.55 3.78 8.88
C GLY A 53 5.49 2.67 8.99
N GLY A 54 4.36 2.79 8.30
CA GLY A 54 3.26 1.83 8.35
C GLY A 54 2.54 1.80 9.70
N ASP A 55 1.77 0.74 9.93
CA ASP A 55 1.14 0.49 11.22
C ASP A 55 2.19 0.12 12.26
N GLU A 56 1.99 0.64 13.47
CA GLU A 56 2.86 0.42 14.64
C GLU A 56 4.35 0.76 14.45
N GLY A 57 4.70 1.47 13.36
CA GLY A 57 6.09 1.79 13.05
C GLY A 57 6.93 0.58 12.64
N ALA A 58 6.29 -0.46 12.10
CA ALA A 58 6.96 -1.68 11.63
C ALA A 58 7.97 -1.41 10.49
N LEU A 59 7.85 -0.28 9.79
CA LEU A 59 8.72 0.12 8.70
C LEU A 59 9.57 1.35 9.06
N PRO A 60 10.78 1.48 8.48
CA PRO A 60 11.55 2.70 8.60
C PRO A 60 10.78 3.92 8.05
N LYS A 61 10.78 5.03 8.80
CA LYS A 61 10.23 6.30 8.31
C LYS A 61 11.03 6.79 7.12
N LEU A 62 10.33 7.13 6.05
CA LEU A 62 10.95 7.57 4.80
C LEU A 62 11.40 9.04 4.86
N LYS A 63 10.71 9.85 5.68
CA LYS A 63 10.99 11.28 5.88
C LYS A 63 10.94 12.08 4.58
N LEU A 64 9.96 11.76 3.74
CA LEU A 64 9.72 12.45 2.47
C LEU A 64 9.32 13.90 2.73
N THR A 65 9.91 14.79 1.95
CA THR A 65 9.47 16.18 1.87
C THR A 65 8.06 16.27 1.27
N LYS A 66 7.36 17.37 1.51
CA LYS A 66 6.04 17.61 0.91
C LYS A 66 6.07 17.51 -0.62
N GLN A 67 7.15 18.01 -1.22
CA GLN A 67 7.38 17.99 -2.66
C GLN A 67 7.56 16.56 -3.18
N GLU A 68 8.33 15.71 -2.49
CA GLU A 68 8.53 14.31 -2.88
C GLU A 68 7.23 13.51 -2.77
N LYS A 69 6.44 13.72 -1.71
CA LYS A 69 5.13 13.08 -1.57
C LYS A 69 4.19 13.45 -2.71
N ALA A 70 4.08 14.75 -3.01
CA ALA A 70 3.24 15.23 -4.10
C ALA A 70 3.70 14.68 -5.47
N ALA A 71 5.00 14.68 -5.73
CA ALA A 71 5.56 14.13 -6.97
C ALA A 71 5.30 12.63 -7.10
N LEU A 72 5.39 11.87 -6.00
CA LEU A 72 5.11 10.44 -5.98
C LEU A 72 3.63 10.16 -6.24
N VAL A 73 2.72 10.89 -5.61
CA VAL A 73 1.28 10.77 -5.86
C VAL A 73 0.97 11.04 -7.33
N GLU A 74 1.48 12.14 -7.89
CA GLU A 74 1.28 12.48 -9.31
C GLU A 74 1.82 11.38 -10.24
N PHE A 75 3.01 10.83 -9.93
CA PHE A 75 3.58 9.74 -10.70
C PHE A 75 2.70 8.47 -10.67
N LEU A 76 2.13 8.14 -9.51
CA LEU A 76 1.24 6.99 -9.34
C LEU A 76 -0.12 7.22 -10.04
N GLU A 77 -0.67 8.42 -9.94
CA GLU A 77 -1.98 8.78 -10.51
C GLU A 77 -1.96 8.91 -12.02
N SER A 78 -0.97 9.59 -12.58
CA SER A 78 -0.93 9.96 -14.00
C SER A 78 0.19 9.24 -14.77
N GLY A 79 1.34 9.03 -14.13
CA GLY A 79 2.55 8.51 -14.79
C GLY A 79 2.49 7.03 -15.14
N ILE A 80 1.83 6.20 -14.31
CA ILE A 80 1.77 4.73 -14.50
C ILE A 80 0.34 4.18 -14.64
N THR A 81 -0.67 5.05 -14.54
CA THR A 81 -2.07 4.67 -14.75
C THR A 81 -2.42 4.56 -16.23
N GLY A 82 -1.64 5.23 -17.09
CA GLY A 82 -1.95 5.38 -18.52
C GLY A 82 -3.04 6.44 -18.74
N GLN A 83 -3.06 7.05 -19.93
CA GLN A 83 -4.15 7.94 -20.34
C GLN A 83 -5.47 7.17 -20.46
#